data_AF-A0A956MNK3-F1
#
_entry.id   AF-A0A956MNK3-F1
#
_cell.length_a   1.000
_cell.length_b   1.000
_cell.length_c   1.000
_cell.angle_alpha   90.00
_cell.angle_beta   90.00
_cell.angle_gamma   90.00
#
_symmetry.space_group_name_H-M   'P 1'
#
loop_
_entity.id
_entity.type
_entity.pdbx_description
1 polymer ?
#
loop_
_entity_poly.entity_id
_entity_poly.type
_entity_poly.pdbx_seq_one_letter_code
_entity_poly.pdbx_strand_id
1 'polypeptide(L)'
;MTKNSIEAKIAKLYASHIGSAPQQIIPMAAHGSDRRYYRVLDNGHSTIGVYNHDRRENQAFLHFSQVFRSAELPVPEIFAQDIEQGVYLEQDLGDITLFSFLTDIRKNDGFSDRIVSIYEKVVTLLPQFQIAASKNLDYRLCYPRASFDKQSMMWDLNYFKYYFLKLAKITFDEQYLEDDFKKFTDFLLQAERDFFLYRDFQSRNVMINDGEPYFIDYQGGRKGALQYDIASLLFDAKADIPQEVRDHLLEKYIESVNKHIPVDRESFMQFYYGYVLIRIMQALGAYGFRGFYERKGHFLRSVPYAIQNLEWLLRTARLPVELPALTEAWGKLVRSSYLRQIGDVELQLTVRLQSFSFRRGIPIDEKGHGGGFVFDCRLLPNPGRLPEYAELTGNDTEVIDYLQRELEVTEYVSHIKAIVDQAIKNYQSRNFTDLMISFGCTGGQHRSVYMTNLIEGYLKSKKGIHIEKRHRELEFMKR
;
A
#
# COMPACT_ATOMS: atom_id res chain seq x y z
N MET A 1 14.64 -25.24 -24.10
CA MET A 1 14.86 -26.44 -23.23
C MET A 1 13.50 -27.03 -22.88
N THR A 2 13.30 -28.33 -23.04
CA THR A 2 11.99 -28.99 -22.79
C THR A 2 11.74 -29.15 -21.28
N LYS A 3 10.48 -29.22 -20.85
CA LYS A 3 10.08 -29.42 -19.45
C LYS A 3 10.77 -30.65 -18.83
N ASN A 4 10.75 -31.78 -19.55
CA ASN A 4 11.37 -33.04 -19.13
C ASN A 4 12.89 -32.91 -18.88
N SER A 5 13.57 -32.03 -19.61
CA SER A 5 15.01 -31.78 -19.40
C SER A 5 15.30 -31.04 -18.10
N ILE A 6 14.38 -30.21 -17.60
CA ILE A 6 14.56 -29.46 -16.35
C ILE A 6 14.27 -30.38 -15.16
N GLU A 7 13.19 -31.15 -15.22
CA GLU A 7 12.84 -32.14 -14.20
C GLU A 7 13.96 -33.16 -14.01
N ALA A 8 14.60 -33.62 -15.09
CA ALA A 8 15.76 -34.52 -15.00
C ALA A 8 16.96 -33.89 -14.27
N LYS A 9 17.23 -32.60 -14.48
CA LYS A 9 18.31 -31.88 -13.77
C LYS A 9 18.01 -31.75 -12.28
N ILE A 10 16.77 -31.38 -11.94
CA ILE A 10 16.32 -31.28 -10.55
C ILE A 10 16.36 -32.64 -9.87
N ALA A 11 15.85 -33.69 -10.52
CA ALA A 11 15.88 -35.07 -10.00
C ALA A 11 17.32 -35.55 -9.75
N LYS A 12 18.24 -35.25 -10.66
CA LYS A 12 19.66 -35.59 -10.50
C LYS A 12 20.29 -34.88 -9.30
N LEU A 13 20.06 -33.56 -9.16
CA LEU A 13 20.57 -32.80 -8.03
C LEU A 13 19.97 -33.32 -6.71
N TYR A 14 18.66 -33.57 -6.68
CA TYR A 14 17.97 -34.14 -5.53
C TYR A 14 18.54 -35.49 -5.13
N ALA A 15 18.70 -36.42 -6.08
CA ALA A 15 19.27 -37.73 -5.81
C ALA A 15 20.73 -37.65 -5.32
N SER A 16 21.51 -36.68 -5.78
CA SER A 16 22.87 -36.47 -5.30
C SER A 16 22.93 -35.96 -3.85
N HIS A 17 21.89 -35.26 -3.39
CA HIS A 17 21.81 -34.70 -2.04
C HIS A 17 21.16 -35.67 -1.04
N ILE A 18 20.03 -36.28 -1.42
CA ILE A 18 19.22 -37.15 -0.56
C ILE A 18 19.64 -38.63 -0.64
N GLY A 19 20.27 -39.05 -1.74
CA GLY A 19 20.70 -40.43 -1.97
C GLY A 19 19.69 -41.31 -2.73
N SER A 20 18.50 -40.80 -3.04
CA SER A 20 17.47 -41.48 -3.83
C SER A 20 16.77 -40.53 -4.80
N ALA A 21 16.19 -41.06 -5.88
CA ALA A 21 15.36 -40.26 -6.78
C ALA A 21 14.07 -39.80 -6.06
N PRO A 22 13.56 -38.61 -6.37
CA PRO A 22 12.30 -38.13 -5.78
C PRO A 22 11.11 -38.95 -6.27
N GLN A 23 10.06 -39.07 -5.46
CA GLN A 23 8.83 -39.77 -5.84
C GLN A 23 8.02 -38.98 -6.87
N GLN A 24 7.95 -37.66 -6.71
CA GLN A 24 7.22 -36.80 -7.63
C GLN A 24 7.89 -35.44 -7.77
N ILE A 25 7.83 -34.88 -8.98
CA ILE A 25 8.23 -33.50 -9.27
C ILE A 25 7.03 -32.80 -9.91
N ILE A 26 6.52 -31.76 -9.26
CA ILE A 26 5.30 -31.04 -9.65
C ILE A 26 5.68 -29.62 -10.05
N PRO A 27 5.45 -29.17 -11.30
CA PRO A 27 5.71 -27.80 -11.68
C PRO A 27 4.77 -26.83 -10.95
N MET A 28 5.30 -25.71 -10.49
CA MET A 28 4.54 -24.63 -9.87
C MET A 28 4.24 -23.51 -10.89
N ALA A 29 3.26 -22.66 -10.57
CA ALA A 29 2.87 -21.56 -11.45
C ALA A 29 4.02 -20.55 -11.62
N ALA A 30 4.30 -20.16 -12.87
CA ALA A 30 5.30 -19.15 -13.17
C ALA A 30 4.73 -17.75 -12.89
N HIS A 31 5.29 -17.02 -11.91
CA HIS A 31 4.85 -15.67 -11.52
C HIS A 31 5.47 -14.54 -12.37
N GLY A 32 5.73 -14.80 -13.66
CA GLY A 32 6.23 -13.78 -14.61
C GLY A 32 7.75 -13.58 -14.62
N SER A 33 8.50 -14.41 -13.90
CA SER A 33 9.96 -14.59 -13.98
C SER A 33 10.32 -15.69 -14.98
N ASP A 34 11.56 -15.68 -15.50
CA ASP A 34 12.13 -16.78 -16.29
C ASP A 34 12.48 -18.01 -15.43
N ARG A 35 12.53 -17.82 -14.11
CA ARG A 35 12.70 -18.88 -13.11
C ARG A 35 11.52 -19.85 -13.13
N ARG A 36 11.83 -21.14 -13.06
CA ARG A 36 10.84 -22.22 -13.00
C ARG A 36 10.99 -22.98 -11.70
N TYR A 37 9.90 -23.05 -10.95
CA TYR A 37 9.83 -23.69 -9.65
C TYR A 37 9.09 -25.03 -9.76
N TYR A 38 9.58 -26.01 -9.02
CA TYR A 38 9.02 -27.35 -8.95
C TYR A 38 8.98 -27.81 -7.50
N ARG A 39 7.82 -28.26 -7.02
CA ARG A 39 7.71 -28.93 -5.73
C ARG A 39 8.12 -30.39 -5.92
N VAL A 40 9.17 -30.79 -5.22
CA VAL A 40 9.72 -32.13 -5.20
C VAL A 40 9.21 -32.82 -3.94
N LEU A 41 8.54 -33.97 -4.10
CA LEU A 41 7.90 -34.72 -3.02
C LEU A 41 8.59 -36.07 -2.81
N ASP A 42 8.81 -36.42 -1.55
CA ASP A 42 9.39 -37.69 -1.16
C ASP A 42 9.03 -38.04 0.29
N ASN A 43 8.37 -39.19 0.51
CA ASN A 43 8.06 -39.74 1.84
C ASN A 43 7.40 -38.75 2.82
N GLY A 44 6.51 -37.88 2.32
CA GLY A 44 5.82 -36.86 3.13
C GLY A 44 6.63 -35.59 3.39
N HIS A 45 7.86 -35.50 2.89
CA HIS A 45 8.66 -34.28 2.87
C HIS A 45 8.53 -33.58 1.52
N SER A 46 8.67 -32.26 1.52
CA SER A 46 8.69 -31.45 0.31
C SER A 46 9.92 -30.53 0.26
N THR A 47 10.38 -30.26 -0.96
CA THR A 47 11.51 -29.39 -1.28
C THR A 47 11.18 -28.63 -2.56
N ILE A 48 11.69 -27.41 -2.70
CA ILE A 48 11.53 -26.63 -3.94
C ILE A 48 12.78 -26.79 -4.79
N GLY A 49 12.60 -27.34 -5.98
CA GLY A 49 13.60 -27.34 -7.04
C GLY A 49 13.41 -26.12 -7.94
N VAL A 50 14.47 -25.35 -8.13
CA VAL A 50 14.46 -24.15 -8.97
C VAL A 50 15.37 -24.36 -10.17
N TYR A 51 14.91 -23.91 -11.34
CA TYR A 51 15.71 -23.79 -12.54
C TYR A 51 15.72 -22.35 -13.05
N ASN A 52 16.91 -21.86 -13.35
CA ASN A 52 17.12 -20.60 -14.03
C ASN A 52 18.37 -20.66 -14.90
N HIS A 53 18.25 -20.17 -16.13
CA HIS A 53 19.36 -20.13 -17.07
C HIS A 53 20.30 -18.93 -16.83
N ASP A 54 19.85 -17.89 -16.12
CA ASP A 54 20.68 -16.74 -15.78
C ASP A 54 21.61 -17.08 -14.62
N ARG A 55 22.87 -17.36 -14.96
CA ARG A 55 23.92 -17.71 -14.00
C ARG A 55 24.21 -16.58 -13.02
N ARG A 56 24.13 -15.31 -13.44
CA ARG A 56 24.45 -14.18 -12.57
C ARG A 56 23.36 -13.96 -11.53
N GLU A 57 22.10 -14.08 -11.94
CA GLU A 57 20.97 -14.04 -11.00
C GLU A 57 21.05 -15.18 -9.98
N ASN A 58 21.40 -16.41 -10.41
CA ASN A 58 21.59 -17.54 -9.50
C ASN A 58 22.71 -17.29 -8.48
N GLN A 59 23.86 -16.79 -8.94
CA GLN A 59 24.97 -16.46 -8.05
C GLN A 59 24.59 -15.39 -7.03
N ALA A 60 23.85 -14.36 -7.45
CA ALA A 60 23.33 -13.34 -6.55
C ALA A 60 22.41 -13.94 -5.48
N PHE A 61 21.43 -14.74 -5.90
CA PHE A 61 20.48 -15.39 -5.00
C PHE A 61 21.18 -16.26 -3.96
N LEU A 62 22.00 -17.21 -4.42
CA LEU A 62 22.66 -18.20 -3.56
C LEU A 62 23.64 -17.53 -2.57
N HIS A 63 24.36 -16.49 -3.02
CA HIS A 63 25.21 -15.69 -2.14
C HIS A 63 24.38 -14.97 -1.05
N PHE A 64 23.29 -14.31 -1.44
CA PHE A 64 22.40 -13.63 -0.49
C PHE A 64 21.76 -14.62 0.49
N SER A 65 21.27 -15.77 0.03
CA SER A 65 20.70 -16.83 0.87
C SER A 65 21.71 -17.31 1.91
N GLN A 66 22.96 -17.56 1.49
CA GLN A 66 24.02 -18.00 2.40
C GLN A 66 24.30 -16.96 3.49
N VAL A 67 24.47 -15.69 3.12
CA VAL A 67 24.76 -14.60 4.07
C VAL A 67 23.59 -14.38 5.02
N PHE A 68 22.35 -14.33 4.52
CA PHE A 68 21.16 -14.13 5.35
C PHE A 68 20.94 -15.30 6.30
N ARG A 69 21.12 -16.55 5.83
CA ARG A 69 21.01 -17.74 6.69
C ARG A 69 22.08 -17.75 7.78
N SER A 70 23.32 -17.37 7.45
CA SER A 70 24.41 -17.26 8.43
C SER A 70 24.18 -16.17 9.48
N ALA A 71 23.32 -15.19 9.16
CA ALA A 71 22.85 -14.15 10.08
C ALA A 71 21.54 -14.52 10.79
N GLU A 72 21.13 -15.79 10.74
CA GLU A 72 19.90 -16.32 11.35
C GLU A 72 18.60 -15.65 10.87
N LEU A 73 18.63 -15.06 9.67
CA LEU A 73 17.45 -14.44 9.07
C LEU A 73 16.51 -15.51 8.49
N PRO A 74 15.19 -15.29 8.54
CA PRO A 74 14.22 -16.27 8.07
C PRO A 74 14.11 -16.23 6.55
N VAL A 75 15.05 -16.90 5.89
CA VAL A 75 15.07 -17.15 4.45
C VAL A 75 15.05 -18.66 4.21
N PRO A 76 14.61 -19.15 3.03
CA PRO A 76 14.70 -20.56 2.70
C PRO A 76 16.13 -21.09 2.84
N GLU A 77 16.28 -22.24 3.46
CA GLU A 77 17.54 -22.96 3.45
C GLU A 77 17.85 -23.48 2.04
N ILE A 78 19.09 -23.34 1.59
CA ILE A 78 19.57 -23.92 0.33
C ILE A 78 20.19 -25.28 0.64
N PHE A 79 19.55 -26.35 0.16
CA PHE A 79 19.99 -27.72 0.41
C PHE A 79 21.10 -28.16 -0.55
N ALA A 80 20.98 -27.82 -1.82
CA ALA A 80 21.96 -28.20 -2.85
C ALA A 80 21.92 -27.25 -4.04
N GLN A 81 23.02 -27.17 -4.80
CA GLN A 81 23.11 -26.32 -6.00
C GLN A 81 24.02 -26.94 -7.07
N ASP A 82 23.64 -26.75 -8.33
CA ASP A 82 24.45 -26.99 -9.52
C ASP A 82 24.30 -25.77 -10.45
N ILE A 83 25.15 -24.77 -10.21
CA ILE A 83 25.11 -23.48 -10.91
C ILE A 83 25.41 -23.64 -12.41
N GLU A 84 26.25 -24.59 -12.79
CA GLU A 84 26.56 -24.85 -14.21
C GLU A 84 25.35 -25.39 -14.96
N GLN A 85 24.51 -26.19 -14.29
CA GLN A 85 23.25 -26.65 -14.85
C GLN A 85 22.07 -25.70 -14.63
N GLY A 86 22.27 -24.63 -13.85
CA GLY A 86 21.28 -23.60 -13.53
C GLY A 86 20.20 -24.09 -12.57
N VAL A 87 20.51 -25.06 -11.70
CA VAL A 87 19.54 -25.64 -10.76
C VAL A 87 20.00 -25.54 -9.32
N TYR A 88 19.06 -25.39 -8.41
CA TYR A 88 19.29 -25.46 -6.97
C TYR A 88 18.04 -25.99 -6.25
N LEU A 89 18.22 -26.49 -5.03
CA LEU A 89 17.18 -26.99 -4.15
C LEU A 89 17.10 -26.12 -2.91
N GLU A 90 15.90 -25.71 -2.55
CA GLU A 90 15.64 -24.86 -1.39
C GLU A 90 14.47 -25.39 -0.55
N GLN A 91 14.41 -24.95 0.70
CA GLN A 91 13.34 -25.27 1.64
C GLN A 91 11.96 -24.90 1.08
N ASP A 92 11.01 -25.83 1.21
CA ASP A 92 9.59 -25.54 0.94
C ASP A 92 8.95 -24.86 2.15
N LEU A 93 8.53 -23.62 1.96
CA LEU A 93 7.87 -22.79 2.98
C LEU A 93 6.33 -22.85 2.89
N GLY A 94 5.79 -23.77 2.08
CA GLY A 94 4.36 -23.90 1.82
C GLY A 94 3.86 -22.88 0.78
N ASP A 95 2.55 -22.64 0.78
CA ASP A 95 1.86 -21.85 -0.26
C ASP A 95 1.28 -20.52 0.27
N ILE A 96 1.42 -20.25 1.57
CA ILE A 96 0.80 -19.08 2.21
C ILE A 96 1.77 -17.90 2.13
N THR A 97 1.43 -16.92 1.31
CA THR A 97 2.09 -15.59 1.33
C THR A 97 1.45 -14.68 2.38
N LEU A 98 2.16 -13.63 2.82
CA LEU A 98 1.60 -12.57 3.66
C LEU A 98 0.40 -11.90 2.97
N PHE A 99 0.43 -11.75 1.64
CA PHE A 99 -0.71 -11.24 0.87
C PHE A 99 -1.95 -12.12 0.98
N SER A 100 -1.82 -13.45 0.81
CA SER A 100 -2.95 -14.37 0.94
C SER A 100 -3.44 -14.45 2.38
N PHE A 101 -2.52 -14.50 3.35
CA PHE A 101 -2.83 -14.46 4.78
C PHE A 101 -3.67 -13.23 5.16
N LEU A 102 -3.22 -12.04 4.73
CA LEU A 102 -3.96 -10.78 4.86
C LEU A 102 -5.34 -10.86 4.23
N THR A 103 -5.40 -11.33 2.98
CA THR A 103 -6.66 -11.36 2.21
C THR A 103 -7.69 -12.27 2.86
N ASP A 104 -7.27 -13.40 3.42
CA ASP A 104 -8.19 -14.36 4.03
C ASP A 104 -8.70 -13.92 5.40
N ILE A 105 -7.84 -13.34 6.25
CA ILE A 105 -8.27 -12.78 7.54
C ILE A 105 -9.18 -11.57 7.33
N ARG A 106 -8.82 -10.67 6.39
CA ARG A 106 -9.56 -9.44 6.14
C ARG A 106 -11.01 -9.66 5.72
N LYS A 107 -11.32 -10.76 5.03
CA LYS A 107 -12.69 -11.11 4.63
C LYS A 107 -13.64 -11.26 5.81
N ASN A 108 -13.13 -11.72 6.96
CA ASN A 108 -13.95 -12.02 8.13
C ASN A 108 -13.79 -10.96 9.22
N ASP A 109 -12.56 -10.51 9.48
CA ASP A 109 -12.22 -9.72 10.68
C ASP A 109 -11.78 -8.29 10.35
N GLY A 110 -11.81 -7.88 9.08
CA GLY A 110 -11.22 -6.62 8.64
C GLY A 110 -9.70 -6.58 8.86
N PHE A 111 -9.12 -5.38 8.98
CA PHE A 111 -7.70 -5.23 9.26
C PHE A 111 -7.42 -5.38 10.77
N SER A 112 -7.36 -6.63 11.25
CA SER A 112 -7.27 -6.98 12.67
C SER A 112 -5.85 -6.96 13.25
N ASP A 113 -5.73 -6.98 14.58
CA ASP A 113 -4.45 -7.05 15.32
C ASP A 113 -3.58 -8.26 14.90
N ARG A 114 -4.22 -9.34 14.45
CA ARG A 114 -3.51 -10.51 13.93
C ARG A 114 -2.75 -10.20 12.64
N ILE A 115 -3.30 -9.35 11.78
CA ILE A 115 -2.60 -8.88 10.57
C ILE A 115 -1.49 -7.92 10.99
N VAL A 116 -1.82 -6.94 11.84
CA VAL A 116 -0.87 -5.92 12.31
C VAL A 116 0.37 -6.57 12.93
N SER A 117 0.19 -7.54 13.83
CA SER A 117 1.30 -8.22 14.52
C SER A 117 2.25 -8.95 13.57
N ILE A 118 1.77 -9.56 12.49
CA ILE A 118 2.65 -10.18 11.48
C ILE A 118 3.41 -9.11 10.69
N TYR A 119 2.74 -8.02 10.31
CA TYR A 119 3.43 -6.90 9.64
C TYR A 119 4.48 -6.25 10.55
N GLU A 120 4.23 -6.13 11.86
CA GLU A 120 5.22 -5.65 12.83
C GLU A 120 6.47 -6.51 12.84
N LYS A 121 6.33 -7.84 12.83
CA LYS A 121 7.47 -8.76 12.71
C LYS A 121 8.24 -8.50 11.42
N VAL A 122 7.54 -8.36 10.30
CA VAL A 122 8.14 -8.11 8.98
C VAL A 122 8.94 -6.81 8.94
N VAL A 123 8.37 -5.70 9.40
CA VAL A 123 9.07 -4.41 9.41
C VAL A 123 10.19 -4.35 10.44
N THR A 124 10.10 -5.11 11.53
CA THR A 124 11.16 -5.20 12.55
C THR A 124 12.36 -6.01 12.05
N LEU A 125 12.14 -7.04 11.23
CA LEU A 125 13.20 -7.87 10.65
C LEU A 125 13.93 -7.18 9.49
N LEU A 126 13.25 -6.31 8.74
CA LEU A 126 13.81 -5.66 7.55
C LEU A 126 15.18 -4.96 7.79
N PRO A 127 15.38 -4.15 8.84
CA PRO A 127 16.69 -3.54 9.12
C PRO A 127 17.84 -4.53 9.31
N GLN A 128 17.56 -5.77 9.73
CA GLN A 128 18.59 -6.80 9.87
C GLN A 128 19.13 -7.22 8.49
N PHE A 129 18.27 -7.31 7.47
CA PHE A 129 18.70 -7.50 6.09
C PHE A 129 19.46 -6.27 5.58
N GLN A 130 18.88 -5.09 5.78
CA GLN A 130 19.37 -3.85 5.16
C GLN A 130 20.70 -3.35 5.73
N ILE A 131 20.95 -3.60 7.01
CA ILE A 131 22.07 -3.01 7.75
C ILE A 131 22.98 -4.10 8.32
N ALA A 132 22.45 -5.01 9.15
CA ALA A 132 23.28 -5.95 9.89
C ALA A 132 23.94 -7.00 8.96
N ALA A 133 23.14 -7.78 8.24
CA ALA A 133 23.62 -8.80 7.31
C ALA A 133 24.31 -8.19 6.08
N SER A 134 23.90 -6.98 5.69
CA SER A 134 24.45 -6.27 4.53
C SER A 134 25.98 -6.08 4.56
N LYS A 135 26.56 -5.99 5.76
CA LYS A 135 28.01 -5.83 5.97
C LYS A 135 28.84 -7.01 5.45
N ASN A 136 28.22 -8.18 5.34
CA ASN A 136 28.85 -9.41 4.88
C ASN A 136 28.51 -9.73 3.42
N LEU A 137 27.80 -8.85 2.71
CA LEU A 137 27.44 -9.04 1.31
C LEU A 137 28.58 -8.64 0.36
N ASP A 138 28.85 -9.48 -0.64
CA ASP A 138 29.66 -9.11 -1.78
C ASP A 138 28.79 -8.46 -2.86
N TYR A 139 28.74 -7.12 -2.85
CA TYR A 139 27.96 -6.34 -3.80
C TYR A 139 28.42 -6.46 -5.26
N ARG A 140 29.57 -7.10 -5.54
CA ARG A 140 29.99 -7.41 -6.91
C ARG A 140 29.13 -8.51 -7.55
N LEU A 141 28.46 -9.31 -6.72
CA LEU A 141 27.54 -10.36 -7.15
C LEU A 141 26.11 -9.86 -7.39
N CYS A 142 25.81 -8.60 -7.06
CA CYS A 142 24.48 -8.03 -7.27
C CYS A 142 24.07 -8.06 -8.74
N TYR A 143 22.80 -8.41 -8.97
CA TYR A 143 22.21 -8.53 -10.29
C TYR A 143 20.88 -7.77 -10.38
N PRO A 144 20.55 -7.13 -11.51
CA PRO A 144 21.40 -6.87 -12.68
C PRO A 144 22.40 -5.72 -12.44
N ARG A 145 22.36 -5.09 -11.26
CA ARG A 145 23.06 -3.84 -10.94
C ARG A 145 23.51 -3.83 -9.48
N ALA A 146 24.69 -3.28 -9.23
CA ALA A 146 25.24 -3.15 -7.88
C ALA A 146 24.56 -2.08 -7.01
N SER A 147 23.91 -1.08 -7.63
CA SER A 147 23.28 0.04 -6.93
C SER A 147 22.01 0.51 -7.60
N PHE A 148 21.07 1.02 -6.80
CA PHE A 148 19.89 1.75 -7.25
C PHE A 148 20.23 3.24 -7.52
N ASP A 149 21.16 3.50 -8.43
CA ASP A 149 21.64 4.84 -8.79
C ASP A 149 20.73 5.61 -9.78
N LYS A 150 21.19 6.80 -10.21
CA LYS A 150 20.49 7.68 -11.15
C LYS A 150 19.94 6.94 -12.36
N GLN A 151 20.73 6.08 -12.98
CA GLN A 151 20.32 5.37 -14.19
C GLN A 151 19.24 4.32 -13.89
N SER A 152 19.31 3.65 -12.73
CA SER A 152 18.27 2.69 -12.31
C SER A 152 16.94 3.40 -12.02
N MET A 153 16.99 4.55 -11.34
CA MET A 153 15.82 5.39 -11.07
C MET A 153 15.21 5.91 -12.38
N MET A 154 16.03 6.39 -13.32
CA MET A 154 15.56 6.83 -14.63
C MET A 154 14.94 5.71 -15.46
N TRP A 155 15.38 4.46 -15.32
CA TRP A 155 14.73 3.32 -15.96
C TRP A 155 13.31 3.11 -15.41
N ASP A 156 13.14 3.13 -14.10
CA ASP A 156 11.82 3.02 -13.46
C ASP A 156 10.86 4.15 -13.93
N LEU A 157 11.37 5.38 -13.98
CA LEU A 157 10.59 6.55 -14.42
C LEU A 157 10.23 6.49 -15.91
N ASN A 158 11.14 6.02 -16.77
CA ASN A 158 10.84 5.81 -18.18
C ASN A 158 9.88 4.63 -18.40
N TYR A 159 9.98 3.59 -17.57
CA TYR A 159 9.05 2.47 -17.59
C TYR A 159 7.62 2.94 -17.28
N PHE A 160 7.46 3.80 -16.26
CA PHE A 160 6.22 4.51 -15.99
C PHE A 160 5.75 5.39 -17.17
N LYS A 161 6.64 6.20 -17.73
CA LYS A 161 6.34 7.10 -18.86
C LYS A 161 5.78 6.34 -20.07
N TYR A 162 6.51 5.32 -20.54
CA TYR A 162 6.18 4.64 -21.78
C TYR A 162 5.15 3.53 -21.63
N TYR A 163 5.20 2.76 -20.55
CA TYR A 163 4.31 1.61 -20.40
C TYR A 163 3.06 1.89 -19.57
N PHE A 164 3.00 3.02 -18.86
CA PHE A 164 1.80 3.41 -18.16
C PHE A 164 1.18 4.69 -18.71
N LEU A 165 1.85 5.85 -18.62
CA LEU A 165 1.24 7.12 -19.02
C LEU A 165 0.78 7.13 -20.48
N LYS A 166 1.66 6.73 -21.42
CA LYS A 166 1.30 6.65 -22.84
C LYS A 166 0.16 5.67 -23.12
N LEU A 167 0.21 4.47 -22.54
CA LEU A 167 -0.80 3.42 -22.77
C LEU A 167 -2.15 3.76 -22.12
N ALA A 168 -2.13 4.43 -20.97
CA ALA A 168 -3.30 4.99 -20.29
C ALA A 168 -3.82 6.30 -20.94
N LYS A 169 -3.16 6.77 -22.02
CA LYS A 169 -3.49 8.01 -22.74
C LYS A 169 -3.48 9.28 -21.87
N ILE A 170 -2.60 9.32 -20.88
CA ILE A 170 -2.35 10.54 -20.09
C ILE A 170 -1.42 11.45 -20.89
N THR A 171 -1.85 12.68 -21.11
CA THR A 171 -1.06 13.67 -21.85
C THR A 171 -0.02 14.34 -20.95
N PHE A 172 1.18 14.55 -21.48
CA PHE A 172 2.29 15.23 -20.83
C PHE A 172 3.24 15.76 -21.91
N ASP A 173 4.03 16.78 -21.57
CA ASP A 173 5.15 17.25 -22.38
C ASP A 173 6.38 16.37 -22.11
N GLU A 174 7.01 15.85 -23.16
CA GLU A 174 8.17 14.93 -23.03
C GLU A 174 9.36 15.60 -22.36
N GLN A 175 9.67 16.84 -22.73
CA GLN A 175 10.84 17.55 -22.25
C GLN A 175 10.66 17.93 -20.78
N TYR A 176 9.54 18.58 -20.44
CA TYR A 176 9.30 19.01 -19.06
C TYR A 176 9.15 17.84 -18.08
N LEU A 177 8.53 16.74 -18.51
CA LEU A 177 8.44 15.55 -17.66
C LEU A 177 9.82 14.92 -17.42
N GLU A 178 10.68 14.87 -18.43
CA GLU A 178 12.03 14.34 -18.28
C GLU A 178 12.94 15.23 -17.43
N ASP A 179 12.78 16.56 -17.51
CA ASP A 179 13.49 17.50 -16.65
C ASP A 179 13.08 17.31 -15.18
N ASP A 180 11.80 17.10 -14.91
CA ASP A 180 11.30 16.75 -13.58
C ASP A 180 11.81 15.37 -13.13
N PHE A 181 11.90 14.37 -14.02
CA PHE A 181 12.51 13.08 -13.68
C PHE A 181 13.97 13.23 -13.22
N LYS A 182 14.75 14.08 -13.90
CA LYS A 182 16.14 14.36 -13.52
C LYS A 182 16.21 15.03 -12.15
N LYS A 183 15.44 16.10 -11.93
CA LYS A 183 15.36 16.80 -10.62
C LYS A 183 14.93 15.88 -9.50
N PHE A 184 13.88 15.08 -9.73
CA PHE A 184 13.35 14.14 -8.75
C PHE A 184 14.39 13.07 -8.38
N THR A 185 15.09 12.54 -9.38
CA THR A 185 16.16 11.57 -9.16
C THR A 185 17.31 12.21 -8.38
N ASP A 186 17.74 13.42 -8.75
CA ASP A 186 18.81 14.14 -8.03
C ASP A 186 18.43 14.46 -6.59
N PHE A 187 17.15 14.71 -6.30
CA PHE A 187 16.63 14.80 -4.93
C PHE A 187 16.75 13.47 -4.17
N LEU A 188 16.29 12.35 -4.74
CA LEU A 188 16.38 11.05 -4.08
C LEU A 188 17.82 10.58 -3.85
N LEU A 189 18.76 10.99 -4.69
CA LEU A 189 20.19 10.67 -4.55
C LEU A 189 20.85 11.34 -3.34
N GLN A 190 20.22 12.34 -2.72
CA GLN A 190 20.74 12.99 -1.51
C GLN A 190 20.57 12.14 -0.25
N ALA A 191 19.66 11.16 -0.26
CA ALA A 191 19.50 10.22 0.85
C ALA A 191 20.73 9.30 0.97
N GLU A 192 21.06 8.84 2.18
CA GLU A 192 22.06 7.80 2.38
C GLU A 192 21.59 6.49 1.74
N ARG A 193 22.49 5.82 1.01
CA ARG A 193 22.16 4.73 0.08
C ARG A 193 23.13 3.55 0.13
N ASP A 194 23.97 3.48 1.15
CA ASP A 194 24.97 2.42 1.33
C ASP A 194 24.45 1.21 2.12
N PHE A 195 23.13 0.96 2.04
CA PHE A 195 22.45 -0.17 2.67
C PHE A 195 22.06 -1.23 1.66
N PHE A 196 21.77 -2.44 2.10
CA PHE A 196 21.12 -3.42 1.23
C PHE A 196 19.66 -3.02 0.97
N LEU A 197 19.33 -2.92 -0.32
CA LEU A 197 18.01 -2.69 -0.86
C LEU A 197 17.48 -4.01 -1.41
N TYR A 198 16.42 -4.54 -0.84
CA TYR A 198 15.76 -5.77 -1.26
C TYR A 198 15.13 -5.63 -2.66
N ARG A 199 14.69 -4.43 -3.02
CA ARG A 199 14.13 -3.99 -4.32
C ARG A 199 12.69 -4.40 -4.56
N ASP A 200 12.33 -5.64 -4.23
CA ASP A 200 10.96 -6.17 -4.38
C ASP A 200 10.37 -6.65 -3.05
N PHE A 201 10.52 -5.82 -2.01
CA PHE A 201 9.96 -6.08 -0.68
C PHE A 201 8.44 -5.85 -0.67
N GLN A 202 7.68 -6.86 -1.04
CA GLN A 202 6.21 -6.82 -1.13
C GLN A 202 5.58 -7.95 -0.33
N SER A 203 4.29 -7.82 0.01
CA SER A 203 3.57 -8.85 0.77
C SER A 203 3.46 -10.22 0.06
N ARG A 204 3.70 -10.28 -1.25
CA ARG A 204 3.74 -11.53 -2.02
C ARG A 204 5.08 -12.27 -1.91
N ASN A 205 6.14 -11.56 -1.54
CA ASN A 205 7.50 -12.08 -1.42
C ASN A 205 7.87 -12.37 0.05
N VAL A 206 6.85 -12.42 0.92
CA VAL A 206 6.94 -12.87 2.31
C VAL A 206 6.02 -14.09 2.46
N MET A 207 6.58 -15.22 2.84
CA MET A 207 5.86 -16.46 3.14
C MET A 207 5.50 -16.51 4.62
N ILE A 208 4.37 -17.11 4.97
CA ILE A 208 3.97 -17.37 6.35
C ILE A 208 4.06 -18.88 6.58
N ASN A 209 5.05 -19.30 7.34
CA ASN A 209 5.28 -20.69 7.69
C ASN A 209 5.27 -20.83 9.22
N ASP A 210 4.42 -21.72 9.74
CA ASP A 210 4.19 -21.90 11.18
C ASP A 210 3.93 -20.60 11.97
N GLY A 211 3.25 -19.64 11.35
CA GLY A 211 2.92 -18.35 11.96
C GLY A 211 4.06 -17.33 11.98
N GLU A 212 5.20 -17.66 11.37
CA GLU A 212 6.37 -16.78 11.25
C GLU A 212 6.62 -16.34 9.80
N PRO A 213 7.11 -15.10 9.58
CA PRO A 213 7.43 -14.60 8.25
C PRO A 213 8.78 -15.11 7.75
N TYR A 214 8.81 -15.56 6.50
CA TYR A 214 10.03 -15.92 5.76
C TYR A 214 10.13 -15.11 4.47
N PHE A 215 11.33 -14.74 4.08
CA PHE A 215 11.59 -13.80 2.99
C PHE A 215 12.14 -14.51 1.75
N ILE A 216 11.56 -14.22 0.58
CA ILE A 216 11.95 -14.79 -0.71
C ILE A 216 12.13 -13.69 -1.78
N ASP A 217 12.68 -14.05 -2.94
CA ASP A 217 12.80 -13.17 -4.10
C ASP A 217 13.75 -11.94 -3.92
N TYR A 218 14.83 -12.10 -3.14
CA TYR A 218 15.85 -11.06 -2.89
C TYR A 218 17.01 -11.00 -3.88
N GLN A 219 17.05 -11.84 -4.92
CA GLN A 219 18.16 -11.88 -5.90
C GLN A 219 18.34 -10.58 -6.70
N GLY A 220 17.30 -9.76 -6.80
CA GLY A 220 17.36 -8.41 -7.36
C GLY A 220 18.00 -7.37 -6.42
N GLY A 221 18.44 -7.80 -5.23
CA GLY A 221 18.98 -6.96 -4.17
C GLY A 221 20.28 -6.26 -4.56
N ARG A 222 20.44 -5.02 -4.08
CA ARG A 222 21.54 -4.11 -4.47
C ARG A 222 21.79 -3.06 -3.40
N LYS A 223 22.76 -2.16 -3.59
CA LYS A 223 22.88 -0.98 -2.71
C LYS A 223 21.75 0.02 -2.93
N GLY A 224 21.19 0.56 -1.87
CA GLY A 224 20.17 1.61 -1.95
C GLY A 224 19.78 2.19 -0.59
N ALA A 225 18.76 3.05 -0.62
CA ALA A 225 18.26 3.73 0.58
C ALA A 225 17.26 2.86 1.35
N LEU A 226 17.28 3.01 2.68
CA LEU A 226 16.40 2.29 3.62
C LEU A 226 14.91 2.47 3.30
N GLN A 227 14.53 3.69 2.92
CA GLN A 227 13.16 4.12 2.65
C GLN A 227 12.45 3.28 1.59
N TYR A 228 13.18 2.76 0.61
CA TYR A 228 12.59 2.15 -0.59
C TYR A 228 11.82 0.87 -0.28
N ASP A 229 12.40 -0.05 0.51
CA ASP A 229 11.77 -1.35 0.80
C ASP A 229 10.58 -1.19 1.75
N ILE A 230 10.68 -0.32 2.76
CA ILE A 230 9.54 -0.04 3.64
C ILE A 230 8.42 0.69 2.89
N ALA A 231 8.75 1.60 1.97
CA ALA A 231 7.77 2.22 1.07
C ALA A 231 7.08 1.17 0.17
N SER A 232 7.85 0.23 -0.35
CA SER A 232 7.36 -0.88 -1.19
C SER A 232 6.32 -1.74 -0.47
N LEU A 233 6.55 -2.05 0.81
CA LEU A 233 5.63 -2.86 1.63
C LEU A 233 4.39 -2.07 2.06
N LEU A 234 4.57 -0.87 2.64
CA LEU A 234 3.48 -0.10 3.23
C LEU A 234 2.52 0.48 2.18
N PHE A 235 3.01 0.72 0.95
CA PHE A 235 2.20 1.17 -0.17
C PHE A 235 1.96 0.06 -1.22
N ASP A 236 2.05 -1.22 -0.80
CA ASP A 236 1.61 -2.35 -1.63
C ASP A 236 0.11 -2.18 -1.95
N ALA A 237 -0.17 -1.83 -3.21
CA ALA A 237 -1.47 -1.35 -3.64
C ALA A 237 -2.60 -2.32 -3.27
N LYS A 238 -2.44 -3.62 -3.51
CA LYS A 238 -3.50 -4.61 -3.22
C LYS A 238 -3.63 -4.97 -1.74
N ALA A 239 -2.59 -4.74 -0.94
CA ALA A 239 -2.67 -4.94 0.50
C ALA A 239 -3.64 -3.92 1.12
N ASP A 240 -3.77 -2.74 0.52
CA ASP A 240 -4.70 -1.68 0.94
C ASP A 240 -4.66 -1.44 2.46
N ILE A 241 -3.44 -1.29 2.97
CA ILE A 241 -3.18 -1.11 4.40
C ILE A 241 -3.78 0.24 4.84
N PRO A 242 -4.63 0.28 5.88
CA PRO A 242 -5.17 1.53 6.41
C PRO A 242 -4.08 2.52 6.84
N GLN A 243 -4.33 3.82 6.71
CA GLN A 243 -3.30 4.84 6.97
C GLN A 243 -2.75 4.78 8.40
N GLU A 244 -3.62 4.63 9.41
CA GLU A 244 -3.20 4.53 10.82
C GLU A 244 -2.24 3.35 11.05
N VAL A 245 -2.50 2.23 10.36
CA VAL A 245 -1.60 1.07 10.41
C VAL A 245 -0.30 1.34 9.68
N ARG A 246 -0.31 2.04 8.54
CA ARG A 246 0.93 2.43 7.83
C ARG A 246 1.82 3.30 8.72
N ASP A 247 1.24 4.29 9.39
CA ASP A 247 1.97 5.19 10.27
C ASP A 247 2.57 4.42 11.45
N HIS A 248 1.78 3.56 12.08
CA HIS A 248 2.26 2.68 13.16
C HIS A 248 3.41 1.75 12.72
N LEU A 249 3.27 1.08 11.58
CA LEU A 249 4.30 0.18 11.05
C LEU A 249 5.57 0.94 10.64
N LEU A 250 5.43 2.15 10.13
CA LEU A 250 6.57 3.01 9.79
C LEU A 250 7.35 3.42 11.05
N GLU A 251 6.66 3.78 12.14
CA GLU A 251 7.34 4.06 13.41
C GLU A 251 8.06 2.82 13.94
N LYS A 252 7.42 1.65 13.89
CA LYS A 252 8.07 0.38 14.29
C LYS A 252 9.33 0.09 13.47
N TYR A 253 9.28 0.38 12.17
CA TYR A 253 10.45 0.26 11.30
C TYR A 253 11.58 1.22 11.73
N ILE A 254 11.27 2.51 11.93
CA ILE A 254 12.27 3.53 12.31
C ILE A 254 12.86 3.22 13.69
N GLU A 255 12.03 2.79 14.66
CA GLU A 255 12.48 2.28 15.96
C GLU A 255 13.45 1.11 15.81
N SER A 256 13.18 0.17 14.88
CA SER A 256 14.05 -0.97 14.62
C SER A 256 15.37 -0.55 13.94
N VAL A 257 15.34 0.36 12.97
CA VAL A 257 16.55 0.94 12.35
C VAL A 257 17.46 1.59 13.39
N ASN A 258 16.87 2.34 14.33
CA ASN A 258 17.60 3.03 15.41
C ASN A 258 18.38 2.09 16.35
N LYS A 259 18.03 0.79 16.38
CA LYS A 259 18.81 -0.22 17.13
C LYS A 259 20.13 -0.58 16.43
N HIS A 260 20.26 -0.30 15.15
CA HIS A 260 21.44 -0.64 14.33
C HIS A 260 22.31 0.58 14.00
N ILE A 261 21.69 1.70 13.66
CA ILE A 261 22.36 2.97 13.33
C ILE A 261 21.50 4.15 13.82
N PRO A 262 22.09 5.27 14.26
CA PRO A 262 21.32 6.44 14.64
C PRO A 262 20.62 7.04 13.41
N VAL A 263 19.30 7.17 13.48
CA VAL A 263 18.47 7.80 12.44
C VAL A 263 17.52 8.78 13.10
N ASP A 264 17.66 10.04 12.69
CA ASP A 264 16.67 11.07 12.98
C ASP A 264 15.43 10.86 12.10
N ARG A 265 14.26 10.91 12.75
CA ARG A 265 12.98 10.65 12.09
C ARG A 265 12.68 11.72 11.03
N GLU A 266 12.96 12.99 11.32
CA GLU A 266 12.69 14.08 10.39
C GLU A 266 13.52 13.93 9.11
N SER A 267 14.81 13.62 9.28
CA SER A 267 15.75 13.32 8.20
C SER A 267 15.34 12.10 7.38
N PHE A 268 14.83 11.03 8.03
CA PHE A 268 14.30 9.87 7.32
C PHE A 268 13.08 10.25 6.46
N MET A 269 12.15 10.99 7.06
CA MET A 269 10.89 11.40 6.44
C MET A 269 11.08 12.39 5.30
N GLN A 270 12.15 13.20 5.32
CA GLN A 270 12.51 14.12 4.24
C GLN A 270 12.51 13.45 2.86
N PHE A 271 13.01 12.20 2.77
CA PHE A 271 13.10 11.45 1.52
C PHE A 271 12.04 10.35 1.37
N TYR A 272 11.38 9.95 2.46
CA TYR A 272 10.49 8.80 2.49
C TYR A 272 9.39 8.87 1.41
N TYR A 273 8.61 9.96 1.36
CA TYR A 273 7.54 10.07 0.37
C TYR A 273 8.03 10.19 -1.07
N GLY A 274 9.25 10.69 -1.28
CA GLY A 274 9.90 10.62 -2.58
C GLY A 274 10.15 9.16 -3.00
N TYR A 275 10.63 8.33 -2.08
CA TYR A 275 10.80 6.90 -2.31
C TYR A 275 9.47 6.15 -2.51
N VAL A 276 8.40 6.55 -1.81
CA VAL A 276 7.05 6.04 -2.06
C VAL A 276 6.60 6.37 -3.49
N LEU A 277 6.77 7.61 -3.94
CA LEU A 277 6.34 8.05 -5.27
C LEU A 277 7.08 7.32 -6.40
N ILE A 278 8.41 7.15 -6.30
CA ILE A 278 9.14 6.38 -7.32
C ILE A 278 8.71 4.90 -7.31
N ARG A 279 8.39 4.32 -6.15
CA ARG A 279 7.88 2.94 -6.09
C ARG A 279 6.51 2.78 -6.72
N ILE A 280 5.61 3.72 -6.50
CA ILE A 280 4.29 3.74 -7.15
C ILE A 280 4.45 3.87 -8.66
N MET A 281 5.30 4.79 -9.14
CA MET A 281 5.55 4.95 -10.57
C MET A 281 6.13 3.67 -11.19
N GLN A 282 7.10 3.02 -10.52
CA GLN A 282 7.64 1.74 -10.96
C GLN A 282 6.55 0.64 -11.00
N ALA A 283 5.68 0.56 -10.00
CA ALA A 283 4.57 -0.39 -9.97
C ALA A 283 3.56 -0.13 -11.10
N LEU A 284 3.19 1.13 -11.32
CA LEU A 284 2.31 1.54 -12.42
C LEU A 284 2.91 1.19 -13.78
N GLY A 285 4.22 1.41 -13.97
CA GLY A 285 4.95 0.95 -15.17
C GLY A 285 4.79 -0.56 -15.40
N ALA A 286 4.94 -1.36 -14.34
CA ALA A 286 4.78 -2.82 -14.41
C ALA A 286 3.33 -3.24 -14.72
N TYR A 287 2.35 -2.61 -14.06
CA TYR A 287 0.93 -2.88 -14.34
C TYR A 287 0.56 -2.48 -15.77
N GLY A 288 1.11 -1.38 -16.27
CA GLY A 288 0.88 -0.94 -17.64
C GLY A 288 1.51 -1.87 -18.67
N PHE A 289 2.76 -2.28 -18.48
CA PHE A 289 3.40 -3.26 -19.36
C PHE A 289 2.67 -4.61 -19.36
N ARG A 290 2.46 -5.21 -18.19
CA ARG A 290 1.81 -6.53 -18.11
C ARG A 290 0.33 -6.45 -18.51
N GLY A 291 -0.37 -5.40 -18.09
CA GLY A 291 -1.80 -5.23 -18.28
C GLY A 291 -2.18 -4.72 -19.67
N PHE A 292 -1.67 -3.56 -20.07
CA PHE A 292 -1.99 -2.95 -21.36
C PHE A 292 -1.22 -3.59 -22.51
N TYR A 293 0.09 -3.81 -22.35
CA TYR A 293 0.94 -4.29 -23.45
C TYR A 293 0.89 -5.82 -23.62
N GLU A 294 1.14 -6.61 -22.56
CA GLU A 294 1.03 -8.08 -22.61
C GLU A 294 -0.40 -8.61 -22.50
N ARG A 295 -1.40 -7.73 -22.33
CA ARG A 295 -2.83 -8.08 -22.22
C ARG A 295 -3.19 -9.01 -21.05
N LYS A 296 -2.44 -8.97 -19.95
CA LYS A 296 -2.71 -9.73 -18.72
C LYS A 296 -3.60 -8.92 -17.78
N GLY A 297 -4.92 -8.95 -17.98
CA GLY A 297 -5.89 -8.08 -17.32
C GLY A 297 -5.89 -8.08 -15.77
N HIS A 298 -5.46 -9.17 -15.12
CA HIS A 298 -5.40 -9.24 -13.65
C HIS A 298 -4.39 -8.27 -13.00
N PHE A 299 -3.38 -7.79 -13.76
CA PHE A 299 -2.46 -6.75 -13.32
C PHE A 299 -3.14 -5.38 -13.24
N LEU A 300 -4.11 -5.11 -14.13
CA LEU A 300 -4.84 -3.84 -14.15
C LEU A 300 -5.72 -3.66 -12.91
N ARG A 301 -6.15 -4.75 -12.26
CA ARG A 301 -6.88 -4.72 -10.98
C ARG A 301 -6.11 -4.06 -9.83
N SER A 302 -4.79 -3.90 -9.95
CA SER A 302 -3.98 -3.18 -8.95
C SER A 302 -3.97 -1.66 -9.17
N VAL A 303 -4.33 -1.18 -10.37
CA VAL A 303 -4.22 0.23 -10.74
C VAL A 303 -5.12 1.13 -9.88
N PRO A 304 -6.40 0.82 -9.61
CA PRO A 304 -7.25 1.67 -8.79
C PRO A 304 -6.65 1.98 -7.41
N TYR A 305 -6.11 0.95 -6.74
CA TYR A 305 -5.44 1.09 -5.45
C TYR A 305 -4.16 1.93 -5.52
N ALA A 306 -3.36 1.77 -6.58
CA ALA A 306 -2.16 2.60 -6.78
C ALA A 306 -2.52 4.07 -7.04
N ILE A 307 -3.63 4.33 -7.75
CA ILE A 307 -4.17 5.69 -7.93
C ILE A 307 -4.68 6.28 -6.62
N GLN A 308 -5.31 5.48 -5.76
CA GLN A 308 -5.73 5.93 -4.41
C GLN A 308 -4.52 6.29 -3.53
N ASN A 309 -3.46 5.47 -3.56
CA ASN A 309 -2.21 5.79 -2.86
C ASN A 309 -1.59 7.10 -3.37
N LEU A 310 -1.56 7.29 -4.70
CA LEU A 310 -1.07 8.53 -5.30
C LEU A 310 -1.92 9.74 -4.91
N GLU A 311 -3.25 9.60 -4.91
CA GLU A 311 -4.17 10.66 -4.48
C GLU A 311 -3.90 11.10 -3.05
N TRP A 312 -3.72 10.14 -2.13
CA TRP A 312 -3.38 10.45 -0.75
C TRP A 312 -2.03 11.18 -0.66
N LEU A 313 -1.01 10.74 -1.40
CA LEU A 313 0.31 11.38 -1.40
C LEU A 313 0.27 12.83 -1.90
N LEU A 314 -0.48 13.11 -2.98
CA LEU A 314 -0.56 14.48 -3.50
C LEU A 314 -1.18 15.49 -2.51
N ARG A 315 -1.94 15.00 -1.53
CA ARG A 315 -2.54 15.84 -0.49
C ARG A 315 -1.62 15.99 0.72
N THR A 316 -1.12 14.86 1.19
CA THR A 316 -0.46 14.75 2.49
C THR A 316 1.05 14.93 2.39
N ALA A 317 1.68 14.39 1.36
CA ALA A 317 3.12 14.47 1.22
C ALA A 317 3.55 15.88 0.80
N ARG A 318 4.64 16.35 1.40
CA ARG A 318 5.35 17.56 0.99
C ARG A 318 6.72 17.14 0.50
N LEU A 319 7.01 17.37 -0.77
CA LEU A 319 8.34 17.19 -1.32
C LEU A 319 9.08 18.52 -1.25
N PRO A 320 10.36 18.54 -0.82
CA PRO A 320 11.19 19.75 -0.80
C PRO A 320 11.73 20.10 -2.20
N VAL A 321 11.10 19.60 -3.26
CA VAL A 321 11.48 19.81 -4.67
C VAL A 321 10.23 20.07 -5.51
N GLU A 322 10.29 21.08 -6.37
CA GLU A 322 9.22 21.42 -7.30
C GLU A 322 9.31 20.57 -8.57
N LEU A 323 8.20 19.88 -8.90
CA LEU A 323 8.08 18.96 -10.03
C LEU A 323 6.77 19.24 -10.78
N PRO A 324 6.63 20.39 -11.46
CA PRO A 324 5.36 20.85 -12.02
C PRO A 324 4.76 19.90 -13.08
N ALA A 325 5.54 19.42 -14.03
CA ALA A 325 5.06 18.53 -15.09
C ALA A 325 4.69 17.15 -14.52
N LEU A 326 5.47 16.65 -13.56
CA LEU A 326 5.17 15.39 -12.89
C LEU A 326 3.91 15.50 -12.00
N THR A 327 3.77 16.61 -11.28
CA THR A 327 2.58 16.92 -10.47
C THR A 327 1.33 17.03 -11.34
N GLU A 328 1.43 17.64 -12.51
CA GLU A 328 0.33 17.68 -13.48
C GLU A 328 -0.05 16.27 -13.96
N ALA A 329 0.93 15.45 -14.32
CA ALA A 329 0.71 14.07 -14.75
C ALA A 329 0.04 13.22 -13.65
N TRP A 330 0.52 13.31 -12.40
CA TRP A 330 -0.12 12.66 -11.25
C TRP A 330 -1.56 13.16 -11.03
N GLY A 331 -1.80 14.46 -11.14
CA GLY A 331 -3.15 15.02 -11.05
C GLY A 331 -4.10 14.54 -12.15
N LYS A 332 -3.62 14.32 -13.38
CA LYS A 332 -4.41 13.71 -14.47
C LYS A 332 -4.73 12.25 -14.17
N LEU A 333 -3.76 11.49 -13.65
CA LEU A 333 -3.97 10.10 -13.24
C LEU A 333 -5.06 9.97 -12.17
N VAL A 334 -4.96 10.76 -11.10
CA VAL A 334 -5.91 10.75 -9.97
C VAL A 334 -7.33 11.14 -10.41
N ARG A 335 -7.48 12.02 -11.41
CA ARG A 335 -8.80 12.44 -11.92
C ARG A 335 -9.40 11.49 -12.96
N SER A 336 -8.64 10.50 -13.44
CA SER A 336 -9.11 9.56 -14.46
C SER A 336 -10.10 8.55 -13.89
N SER A 337 -11.39 8.68 -14.25
CA SER A 337 -12.42 7.70 -13.89
C SER A 337 -12.14 6.32 -14.47
N TYR A 338 -11.58 6.26 -15.68
CA TYR A 338 -11.18 5.01 -16.32
C TYR A 338 -10.18 4.23 -15.45
N LEU A 339 -9.13 4.88 -14.95
CA LEU A 339 -8.10 4.21 -14.15
C LEU A 339 -8.60 3.79 -12.76
N ARG A 340 -9.62 4.47 -12.22
CA ARG A 340 -10.26 4.08 -10.96
C ARG A 340 -11.20 2.89 -11.10
N GLN A 341 -11.77 2.67 -12.28
CA GLN A 341 -12.72 1.59 -12.55
C GLN A 341 -12.07 0.37 -13.22
N ILE A 342 -10.82 0.49 -13.66
CA ILE A 342 -10.18 -0.56 -14.45
C ILE A 342 -10.05 -1.87 -13.65
N GLY A 343 -10.45 -2.97 -14.28
CA GLY A 343 -10.39 -4.30 -13.69
C GLY A 343 -11.58 -4.66 -12.78
N ASP A 344 -12.66 -3.88 -12.82
CA ASP A 344 -13.92 -4.12 -12.10
C ASP A 344 -13.74 -4.26 -10.58
N VAL A 345 -12.88 -3.41 -10.02
CA VAL A 345 -12.65 -3.35 -8.58
C VAL A 345 -13.74 -2.46 -7.97
N GLU A 346 -14.43 -2.96 -6.95
CA GLU A 346 -15.28 -2.13 -6.09
C GLU A 346 -14.46 -1.66 -4.89
N LEU A 347 -14.17 -0.36 -4.82
CA LEU A 347 -13.54 0.23 -3.63
C LEU A 347 -14.61 0.67 -2.64
N GLN A 348 -14.35 0.49 -1.35
CA GLN A 348 -15.28 0.92 -0.30
C GLN A 348 -15.24 2.45 -0.15
N LEU A 349 -16.41 3.09 -0.20
CA LEU A 349 -16.56 4.52 0.05
C LEU A 349 -16.66 4.78 1.56
N THR A 350 -15.78 5.62 2.10
CA THR A 350 -15.90 6.15 3.46
C THR A 350 -16.67 7.47 3.45
N VAL A 351 -17.77 7.53 4.20
CA VAL A 351 -18.57 8.74 4.39
C VAL A 351 -18.23 9.34 5.75
N ARG A 352 -17.56 10.48 5.74
CA ARG A 352 -17.18 11.21 6.95
C ARG A 352 -18.23 12.24 7.32
N LEU A 353 -18.86 12.04 8.47
CA LEU A 353 -19.86 12.92 9.04
C LEU A 353 -19.24 13.76 10.15
N GLN A 354 -19.42 15.08 10.08
CA GLN A 354 -18.89 15.96 11.11
C GLN A 354 -19.82 17.10 11.51
N SER A 355 -19.86 17.40 12.80
CA SER A 355 -20.49 18.61 13.33
C SER A 355 -19.45 19.67 13.70
N PHE A 356 -19.70 20.94 13.37
CA PHE A 356 -18.79 22.03 13.68
C PHE A 356 -19.51 23.35 14.04
N SER A 357 -18.74 24.26 14.66
CA SER A 357 -19.11 25.65 14.91
C SER A 357 -18.56 26.56 13.82
N PHE A 358 -19.42 27.40 13.25
CA PHE A 358 -18.98 28.48 12.35
C PHE A 358 -17.98 29.45 13.01
N ARG A 359 -17.96 29.55 14.35
CA ARG A 359 -16.97 30.36 15.09
C ARG A 359 -15.55 29.80 14.97
N ARG A 360 -15.40 28.51 14.69
CA ARG A 360 -14.11 27.81 14.55
C ARG A 360 -13.78 27.48 13.09
N GLY A 361 -14.51 28.04 12.14
CA GLY A 361 -14.31 27.85 10.71
C GLY A 361 -14.91 26.55 10.17
N ILE A 362 -15.09 26.52 8.85
CA ILE A 362 -15.57 25.34 8.11
C ILE A 362 -14.47 24.26 8.15
N PRO A 363 -14.81 22.98 8.36
CA PRO A 363 -13.84 21.91 8.33
C PRO A 363 -13.12 21.81 6.99
N ILE A 364 -11.82 21.56 7.04
CA ILE A 364 -11.01 21.32 5.85
C ILE A 364 -11.15 19.85 5.49
N ASP A 365 -11.33 19.59 4.20
CA ASP A 365 -11.32 18.25 3.64
C ASP A 365 -9.89 17.79 3.39
N GLU A 366 -9.41 16.88 4.22
CA GLU A 366 -8.04 16.35 4.18
C GLU A 366 -7.89 15.16 3.20
N LYS A 367 -9.00 14.56 2.73
CA LYS A 367 -8.98 13.32 1.95
C LYS A 367 -9.80 13.34 0.65
N GLY A 368 -10.33 14.49 0.20
CA GLY A 368 -10.63 14.78 -1.20
C GLY A 368 -12.03 15.28 -1.58
N HIS A 369 -12.04 16.03 -2.70
CA HIS A 369 -13.17 16.68 -3.40
C HIS A 369 -13.48 18.14 -3.07
N GLY A 370 -12.68 18.79 -2.23
CA GLY A 370 -12.69 20.25 -2.12
C GLY A 370 -13.61 20.77 -1.03
N GLY A 371 -13.63 20.12 0.13
CA GLY A 371 -14.35 20.60 1.31
C GLY A 371 -15.65 19.83 1.61
N GLY A 372 -15.99 18.82 0.80
CA GLY A 372 -17.22 18.05 0.98
C GLY A 372 -18.50 18.88 0.92
N PHE A 373 -19.63 18.29 1.33
CA PHE A 373 -20.86 19.04 1.54
C PHE A 373 -20.84 19.75 2.89
N VAL A 374 -21.21 21.03 2.92
CA VAL A 374 -21.37 21.81 4.16
C VAL A 374 -22.81 22.30 4.24
N PHE A 375 -23.56 21.76 5.20
CA PHE A 375 -24.94 22.12 5.47
C PHE A 375 -25.01 23.07 6.66
N ASP A 376 -25.49 24.29 6.41
CA ASP A 376 -25.68 25.30 7.46
C ASP A 376 -26.99 25.02 8.21
N CYS A 377 -26.89 24.59 9.47
CA CYS A 377 -28.04 24.32 10.32
C CYS A 377 -28.56 25.57 11.04
N ARG A 378 -27.98 26.77 10.82
CA ARG A 378 -28.38 27.99 11.55
C ARG A 378 -29.80 28.46 11.24
N LEU A 379 -30.40 28.00 10.14
CA LEU A 379 -31.80 28.26 9.81
C LEU A 379 -32.80 27.53 10.72
N LEU A 380 -32.39 26.42 11.36
CA LEU A 380 -33.27 25.59 12.18
C LEU A 380 -33.54 26.23 13.56
N PRO A 381 -34.57 25.79 14.31
CA PRO A 381 -34.89 26.31 15.63
C PRO A 381 -33.67 26.18 16.55
N ASN A 382 -33.44 27.16 17.41
CA ASN A 382 -32.19 27.27 18.16
C ASN A 382 -32.38 26.92 19.64
N PRO A 383 -32.17 25.65 20.05
CA PRO A 383 -32.31 25.23 21.45
C PRO A 383 -31.54 26.11 22.42
N GLY A 384 -30.30 26.51 22.08
CA GLY A 384 -29.46 27.32 22.96
C GLY A 384 -29.94 28.75 23.24
N ARG A 385 -31.12 29.16 22.76
CA ARG A 385 -31.80 30.40 23.22
C ARG A 385 -32.76 30.14 24.39
N LEU A 386 -33.07 28.88 24.66
CA LEU A 386 -33.96 28.44 25.73
C LEU A 386 -33.08 27.99 26.91
N PRO A 387 -33.24 28.58 28.12
CA PRO A 387 -32.42 28.26 29.28
C PRO A 387 -32.34 26.77 29.61
N GLU A 388 -33.45 26.05 29.42
CA GLU A 388 -33.57 24.61 29.67
C GLU A 388 -32.70 23.73 28.76
N TYR A 389 -32.24 24.25 27.61
CA TYR A 389 -31.40 23.52 26.67
C TYR A 389 -29.97 24.06 26.60
N ALA A 390 -29.64 25.16 27.30
CA ALA A 390 -28.38 25.89 27.09
C ALA A 390 -27.12 25.04 27.32
N GLU A 391 -27.14 24.17 28.33
CA GLU A 391 -26.03 23.27 28.70
C GLU A 391 -26.13 21.88 28.06
N LEU A 392 -27.18 21.64 27.26
CA LEU A 392 -27.38 20.37 26.57
C LEU A 392 -26.69 20.37 25.20
N THR A 393 -26.72 19.21 24.55
CA THR A 393 -26.14 18.98 23.23
C THR A 393 -27.15 18.27 22.34
N GLY A 394 -26.85 18.17 21.04
CA GLY A 394 -27.66 17.38 20.12
C GLY A 394 -27.63 15.87 20.36
N ASN A 395 -26.97 15.38 21.43
CA ASN A 395 -27.06 14.00 21.89
C ASN A 395 -28.13 13.80 22.97
N ASP A 396 -28.61 14.88 23.59
CA ASP A 396 -29.54 14.82 24.72
C ASP A 396 -30.98 14.70 24.22
N THR A 397 -31.76 13.82 24.85
CA THR A 397 -33.12 13.47 24.44
C THR A 397 -34.03 14.70 24.35
N GLU A 398 -33.87 15.66 25.25
CA GLU A 398 -34.65 16.89 25.30
C GLU A 398 -34.42 17.77 24.06
N VAL A 399 -33.17 17.87 23.61
CA VAL A 399 -32.80 18.62 22.39
C VAL A 399 -33.25 17.87 21.14
N ILE A 400 -33.13 16.53 21.15
CA ILE A 400 -33.60 15.65 20.07
C ILE A 400 -35.11 15.80 19.90
N ASP A 401 -35.88 15.65 20.97
CA ASP A 401 -37.34 15.74 20.97
C ASP A 401 -37.82 17.13 20.53
N TYR A 402 -37.14 18.18 20.99
CA TYR A 402 -37.43 19.55 20.58
C TYR A 402 -37.26 19.70 19.06
N LEU A 403 -36.13 19.29 18.50
CA LEU A 403 -35.85 19.43 17.07
C LEU A 403 -36.72 18.50 16.20
N GLN A 404 -37.09 17.31 16.68
CA GLN A 404 -37.89 16.35 15.93
C GLN A 404 -39.35 16.79 15.71
N ARG A 405 -39.90 17.61 16.61
CA ARG A 405 -41.29 18.10 16.51
C ARG A 405 -41.48 19.18 15.46
N GLU A 406 -40.38 19.76 14.97
CA GLU A 406 -40.38 20.92 14.10
C GLU A 406 -40.43 20.50 12.63
N LEU A 407 -41.47 20.96 11.91
CA LEU A 407 -41.70 20.56 10.51
C LEU A 407 -40.54 20.99 9.60
N GLU A 408 -39.99 22.18 9.83
CA GLU A 408 -38.85 22.72 9.06
C GLU A 408 -37.58 21.87 9.21
N VAL A 409 -37.38 21.22 10.36
CA VAL A 409 -36.28 20.28 10.58
C VAL A 409 -36.48 19.03 9.73
N THR A 410 -37.71 18.50 9.70
CA THR A 410 -38.05 17.31 8.91
C THR A 410 -37.88 17.56 7.40
N GLU A 411 -38.35 18.70 6.90
CA GLU A 411 -38.21 19.08 5.50
C GLU A 411 -36.73 19.23 5.11
N TYR A 412 -35.95 19.96 5.92
CA TYR A 412 -34.52 20.18 5.67
C TYR A 412 -33.73 18.86 5.63
N VAL A 413 -34.01 17.94 6.57
CA VAL A 413 -33.44 16.60 6.58
C VAL A 413 -33.76 15.83 5.30
N SER A 414 -34.98 15.94 4.76
CA SER A 414 -35.37 15.22 3.54
C SER A 414 -34.54 15.65 2.32
N HIS A 415 -34.30 16.97 2.17
CA HIS A 415 -33.48 17.52 1.09
C HIS A 415 -32.02 17.07 1.21
N ILE A 416 -31.47 17.08 2.43
CA ILE A 416 -30.11 16.59 2.69
C ILE A 416 -30.00 15.11 2.32
N LYS A 417 -30.94 14.26 2.75
CA LYS A 417 -30.93 12.84 2.42
C LYS A 417 -30.90 12.60 0.91
N ALA A 418 -31.70 13.35 0.14
CA ALA A 418 -31.72 13.24 -1.32
C ALA A 418 -30.38 13.61 -1.96
N ILE A 419 -29.76 14.72 -1.53
CA ILE A 419 -28.44 15.17 -2.02
C ILE A 419 -27.37 14.14 -1.67
N VAL A 420 -27.36 13.66 -0.42
CA VAL A 420 -26.39 12.69 0.07
C VAL A 420 -26.50 11.35 -0.67
N ASP A 421 -27.72 10.85 -0.91
CA ASP A 421 -27.95 9.63 -1.69
C ASP A 421 -27.42 9.74 -3.12
N GLN A 422 -27.70 10.87 -3.78
CA GLN A 422 -27.19 11.13 -5.13
C GLN A 422 -25.66 11.20 -5.14
N ALA A 423 -25.05 11.84 -4.15
CA ALA A 423 -23.60 11.93 -4.01
C ALA A 423 -22.97 10.55 -3.78
N ILE A 424 -23.48 9.77 -2.83
CA ILE A 424 -22.98 8.41 -2.54
C ILE A 424 -23.05 7.54 -3.81
N LYS A 425 -24.18 7.54 -4.51
CA LYS A 425 -24.33 6.77 -5.75
C LYS A 425 -23.34 7.21 -6.83
N ASN A 426 -23.10 8.51 -6.99
CA ASN A 426 -22.13 9.03 -7.94
C ASN A 426 -20.68 8.69 -7.56
N TYR A 427 -20.36 8.73 -6.26
CA TYR A 427 -19.01 8.48 -5.77
C TYR A 427 -18.65 7.00 -5.87
N GLN A 428 -19.56 6.12 -5.45
CA GLN A 428 -19.42 4.68 -5.62
C GLN A 428 -19.29 4.30 -7.09
N SER A 429 -20.12 4.86 -7.99
CA SER A 429 -20.03 4.53 -9.42
C SER A 429 -18.71 4.97 -10.05
N ARG A 430 -17.98 5.90 -9.45
CA ARG A 430 -16.68 6.42 -9.91
C ARG A 430 -15.49 5.87 -9.12
N ASN A 431 -15.71 4.95 -8.18
CA ASN A 431 -14.68 4.43 -7.26
C ASN A 431 -13.93 5.55 -6.52
N PHE A 432 -14.66 6.55 -6.03
CA PHE A 432 -14.14 7.42 -4.99
C PHE A 432 -14.25 6.73 -3.64
N THR A 433 -13.22 6.89 -2.83
CA THR A 433 -13.11 6.21 -1.54
C THR A 433 -13.43 7.12 -0.37
N ASP A 434 -13.71 8.41 -0.64
CA ASP A 434 -14.04 9.36 0.40
C ASP A 434 -15.12 10.37 0.02
N LEU A 435 -16.03 10.64 0.96
CA LEU A 435 -17.04 11.69 0.88
C LEU A 435 -17.20 12.35 2.24
N MET A 436 -16.85 13.63 2.33
CA MET A 436 -17.04 14.41 3.55
C MET A 436 -18.38 15.16 3.54
N ILE A 437 -19.11 15.10 4.66
CA ILE A 437 -20.39 15.76 4.87
C ILE A 437 -20.37 16.42 6.26
N SER A 438 -20.59 17.74 6.28
CA SER A 438 -20.39 18.58 7.47
C SER A 438 -21.65 19.36 7.80
N PHE A 439 -22.01 19.40 9.08
CA PHE A 439 -23.15 20.16 9.62
C PHE A 439 -22.65 21.27 10.52
N GLY A 440 -22.95 22.52 10.16
CA GLY A 440 -22.49 23.71 10.88
C GLY A 440 -23.61 24.37 11.68
N CYS A 441 -23.36 24.76 12.93
CA CYS A 441 -24.22 25.73 13.61
C CYS A 441 -23.40 26.78 14.36
N THR A 442 -24.03 27.75 15.03
CA THR A 442 -23.29 28.83 15.71
C THR A 442 -22.34 28.30 16.78
N GLY A 443 -22.85 27.48 17.71
CA GLY A 443 -22.06 26.93 18.83
C GLY A 443 -21.43 25.56 18.57
N GLY A 444 -21.86 24.86 17.52
CA GLY A 444 -21.37 23.51 17.18
C GLY A 444 -21.88 22.37 18.09
N GLN A 445 -22.72 22.65 19.09
CA GLN A 445 -23.11 21.70 20.14
C GLN A 445 -24.52 21.09 20.00
N HIS A 446 -25.46 21.82 19.38
CA HIS A 446 -26.88 21.44 19.34
C HIS A 446 -27.31 20.91 17.97
N ARG A 447 -27.80 21.81 17.10
CA ARG A 447 -28.35 21.51 15.77
C ARG A 447 -27.38 20.71 14.90
N SER A 448 -26.11 21.11 14.87
CA SER A 448 -25.08 20.41 14.08
C SER A 448 -24.84 18.98 14.56
N VAL A 449 -24.83 18.75 15.88
CA VAL A 449 -24.65 17.42 16.48
C VAL A 449 -25.86 16.55 16.17
N TYR A 450 -27.07 17.07 16.40
CA TYR A 450 -28.32 16.39 16.09
C TYR A 450 -28.38 15.96 14.61
N MET A 451 -28.12 16.87 13.68
CA MET A 451 -28.14 16.58 12.24
C MET A 451 -27.11 15.52 11.85
N THR A 452 -25.90 15.58 12.43
CA THR A 452 -24.84 14.59 12.20
C THR A 452 -25.29 13.19 12.63
N ASN A 453 -25.87 13.07 13.83
CA ASN A 453 -26.38 11.79 14.36
C ASN A 453 -27.56 11.25 13.55
N LEU A 454 -28.48 12.13 13.12
CA LEU A 454 -29.64 11.73 12.33
C LEU A 454 -29.21 11.17 10.97
N ILE A 455 -28.28 11.85 10.28
CA ILE A 455 -27.77 11.39 8.99
C ILE A 455 -26.91 10.13 9.14
N GLU A 456 -26.13 10.00 10.22
CA GLU A 456 -25.43 8.74 10.54
C GLU A 456 -26.43 7.57 10.65
N GLY A 457 -27.49 7.75 11.45
CA GLY A 457 -28.53 6.73 11.62
C GLY A 457 -29.21 6.34 10.30
N TYR A 458 -29.46 7.32 9.44
CA TYR A 458 -30.00 7.07 8.09
C TYR A 458 -29.04 6.25 7.22
N LEU A 459 -27.76 6.62 7.23
CA LEU A 459 -26.73 5.99 6.39
C LEU A 459 -26.34 4.58 6.85
N LYS A 460 -26.51 4.23 8.13
CA LYS A 460 -26.26 2.86 8.65
C LYS A 460 -27.04 1.77 7.90
N SER A 461 -28.16 2.12 7.28
CA SER A 461 -28.97 1.18 6.48
C SER A 461 -28.44 0.97 5.04
N LYS A 462 -27.49 1.79 4.58
CA LYS A 462 -26.96 1.75 3.22
C LYS A 462 -25.81 0.74 3.12
N LYS A 463 -25.81 -0.04 2.03
CA LYS A 463 -24.74 -1.01 1.75
C LYS A 463 -23.58 -0.35 1.00
N GLY A 464 -22.37 -0.89 1.18
CA GLY A 464 -21.19 -0.49 0.40
C GLY A 464 -20.55 0.84 0.82
N ILE A 465 -20.86 1.32 2.03
CA ILE A 465 -20.19 2.48 2.63
C ILE A 465 -19.64 2.15 4.03
N HIS A 466 -18.53 2.76 4.40
CA HIS A 466 -18.05 2.86 5.77
C HIS A 466 -18.40 4.24 6.31
N ILE A 467 -18.74 4.38 7.59
CA ILE A 467 -19.14 5.67 8.18
C ILE A 467 -18.17 6.01 9.30
N GLU A 468 -17.57 7.19 9.21
CA GLU A 468 -16.77 7.79 10.26
C GLU A 468 -17.51 9.03 10.77
N LYS A 469 -17.64 9.19 12.10
CA LYS A 469 -18.33 10.34 12.71
C LYS A 469 -17.41 11.10 13.65
N ARG A 470 -17.46 12.44 13.58
CA ARG A 470 -16.72 13.32 14.47
C ARG A 470 -17.54 14.52 14.95
N HIS A 471 -17.52 14.80 16.24
CA HIS A 471 -18.14 16.01 16.80
C HIS A 471 -17.07 16.98 17.29
N ARG A 472 -16.62 17.88 16.39
CA ARG A 472 -15.46 18.76 16.61
C ARG A 472 -15.56 19.50 17.95
N GLU A 473 -16.72 20.07 18.26
CA GLU A 473 -16.87 20.92 19.45
C GLU A 473 -17.07 20.14 20.75
N LEU A 474 -17.61 18.91 20.68
CA LEU A 474 -17.79 18.07 21.87
C LEU A 474 -16.49 17.44 22.36
N GLU A 475 -15.48 17.29 21.48
CA GLU A 475 -14.14 16.84 21.87
C GLU A 475 -13.46 17.81 22.86
N PHE A 476 -13.79 19.10 22.79
CA PHE A 476 -13.24 20.12 23.70
C PHE A 476 -14.03 20.24 25.01
N MET A 477 -15.23 19.66 25.09
CA MET A 477 -16.05 19.64 26.31
C MET A 477 -15.69 18.45 27.22
N LYS A 478 -14.98 17.44 26.70
CA LYS A 478 -14.50 16.27 27.46
C LYS A 478 -13.20 16.53 28.25
N ARG A 479 -12.92 17.78 28.62
CA ARG A 479 -11.76 18.16 29.45
C ARG A 479 -12.20 18.72 30.78
#